data_AF-A0A3N2QEN8-F1
#
_entry.id   AF-A0A3N2QEN8-F1
#
_cell.length_a   1.000
_cell.length_b   1.000
_cell.length_c   1.000
_cell.angle_alpha   90.00
_cell.angle_beta   90.00
_cell.angle_gamma   90.00
#
_symmetry.space_group_name_H-M   'P 1'
#
loop_
_entity.id
_entity.type
_entity.pdbx_description
1 polymer ?
#
loop_
_entity_poly.entity_id
_entity_poly.type
_entity_poly.pdbx_seq_one_letter_code
_entity_poly.pdbx_strand_id
1 'polypeptide(L)' 'MMTLLTMHELHGLTAQELGELHQLFSIQLIETQPDTPDRRNILASLENIERAMGCQARPAARPAPIR' A
#
# COMPACT_ATOMS: atom_id res chain seq x y z
N MET A 1 5.25 16.94 -7.43
CA MET A 1 3.92 16.82 -6.82
C MET A 1 3.59 15.35 -6.77
N MET A 2 3.46 14.81 -5.57
CA MET A 2 3.19 13.40 -5.34
C MET A 2 1.69 13.13 -5.40
N THR A 3 1.30 12.06 -6.10
CA THR A 3 -0.08 11.58 -6.14
C THR A 3 -0.31 10.55 -5.04
N LEU A 4 -1.44 10.67 -4.34
CA LEU A 4 -1.91 9.67 -3.38
C LEU A 4 -2.31 8.38 -4.12
N LEU A 5 -1.79 7.23 -3.69
CA LEU A 5 -2.26 5.92 -4.11
C LEU A 5 -3.46 5.48 -3.27
N THR A 6 -4.57 5.20 -3.93
CA THR A 6 -5.80 4.73 -3.29
C THR A 6 -5.81 3.20 -3.17
N MET A 7 -6.61 2.68 -2.23
CA MET A 7 -6.82 1.24 -2.08
C MET A 7 -7.36 0.57 -3.36
N HIS A 8 -8.11 1.30 -4.20
CA HIS A 8 -8.63 0.76 -5.45
C HIS A 8 -7.50 0.49 -6.46
N GLU A 9 -6.56 1.42 -6.58
CA GLU A 9 -5.40 1.29 -7.48
C GLU A 9 -4.47 0.15 -7.04
N LEU A 10 -4.37 -0.10 -5.73
CA LEU A 10 -3.52 -1.15 -5.16
C LEU A 10 -4.12 -2.56 -5.25
N HIS A 11 -5.44 -2.69 -5.44
CA HIS A 11 -6.13 -3.99 -5.40
C HIS A 11 -5.66 -4.96 -6.50
N GLY A 12 -5.24 -4.44 -7.66
CA GLY A 12 -4.80 -5.26 -8.79
C GLY A 12 -3.35 -5.72 -8.73
N LEU A 13 -2.57 -5.23 -7.75
CA LEU A 13 -1.13 -5.48 -7.67
C LEU A 13 -0.82 -6.78 -6.94
N THR A 14 0.24 -7.44 -7.34
CA THR A 14 0.80 -8.60 -6.65
C THR A 14 1.51 -8.19 -5.35
N ALA A 15 1.74 -9.16 -4.46
CA ALA A 15 2.50 -8.94 -3.23
C ALA A 15 3.92 -8.41 -3.50
N GLN A 16 4.54 -8.82 -4.60
CA GLN A 16 5.85 -8.32 -5.02
C GLN A 16 5.77 -6.84 -5.42
N GLU A 17 4.83 -6.47 -6.30
CA GLU A 17 4.63 -5.08 -6.73
C GLU A 17 4.28 -4.15 -5.55
N LEU A 18 3.48 -4.63 -4.60
CA LEU A 18 3.21 -3.90 -3.36
C LEU A 18 4.47 -3.69 -2.51
N GLY A 19 5.35 -4.70 -2.43
CA GLY A 19 6.62 -4.59 -1.73
C GLY A 19 7.58 -3.58 -2.40
N GLU A 20 7.66 -3.61 -3.73
CA GLU A 20 8.46 -2.65 -4.52
C GLU A 20 7.95 -1.22 -4.34
N LEU A 21 6.62 -1.01 -4.39
CA LEU A 21 6.00 0.29 -4.10
C LEU A 21 6.27 0.76 -2.68
N HIS A 22 6.17 -0.13 -1.69
CA HIS A 22 6.45 0.21 -0.30
C HIS A 22 7.90 0.71 -0.13
N GLN A 23 8.87 0.03 -0.73
CA GLN A 23 10.27 0.44 -0.68
C GLN A 23 10.48 1.80 -1.38
N LEU A 24 9.90 1.98 -2.57
CA LEU A 24 9.99 3.23 -3.31
C LEU A 24 9.43 4.42 -2.52
N PHE A 25 8.25 4.28 -1.93
CA PHE A 25 7.62 5.34 -1.15
C PHE A 25 8.35 5.60 0.18
N SER A 26 8.99 4.58 0.77
CA SER A 26 9.83 4.75 1.95
C SER A 26 11.06 5.62 1.67
N ILE A 27 11.70 5.44 0.51
CA ILE A 27 12.83 6.29 0.08
C ILE A 27 12.34 7.72 -0.15
N GLN A 28 11.23 7.89 -0.87
CA GLN A 28 10.67 9.22 -1.13
C GLN A 28 10.25 9.96 0.14
N LEU A 29 9.79 9.24 1.17
CA LEU A 29 9.47 9.83 2.48
C LEU A 29 10.69 10.45 3.16
N ILE A 30 11.88 9.85 2.99
CA ILE A 30 13.13 10.37 3.55
C ILE A 30 13.53 11.66 2.84
N GLU A 31 13.33 11.72 1.52
CA GLU A 31 13.71 12.85 0.69
C GLU A 31 12.71 14.02 0.71
N THR A 32 11.49 13.80 1.19
CA THR A 32 10.45 14.84 1.24
C THR A 32 10.46 15.67 2.51
N GLN A 33 10.34 17.00 2.33
CA GLN A 33 10.28 17.96 3.43
C GLN A 33 9.06 17.71 4.34
N PRO A 34 9.21 17.94 5.66
CA PRO A 34 8.11 17.87 6.62
C PRO A 34 6.98 18.84 6.27
N ASP A 35 5.78 18.52 6.72
CA ASP A 35 4.56 19.34 6.61
C ASP A 35 4.09 19.71 5.19
N THR A 36 4.69 19.12 4.16
CA THR A 36 4.27 19.30 2.77
C THR A 36 3.06 18.42 2.42
N PRO A 37 2.20 18.86 1.47
CA PRO A 37 1.15 18.01 0.90
C PRO A 37 1.72 16.71 0.32
N ASP A 38 2.88 16.78 -0.34
CA ASP A 38 3.56 15.62 -0.91
C ASP A 38 3.91 14.58 0.18
N ARG A 39 4.47 15.01 1.32
CA ARG A 39 4.76 14.11 2.45
C ARG A 39 3.50 13.45 3.00
N ARG A 40 2.39 14.20 3.15
CA ARG A 40 1.11 13.63 3.58
C ARG A 40 0.59 12.58 2.61
N ASN A 41 0.69 12.84 1.30
CA ASN A 41 0.29 11.89 0.27
C ASN A 41 1.16 10.62 0.29
N ILE A 42 2.47 10.75 0.50
CA ILE A 42 3.38 9.60 0.66
C ILE A 42 2.98 8.75 1.85
N LEU A 43 2.78 9.36 3.02
CA LEU A 43 2.38 8.65 4.24
C LEU A 43 1.05 7.91 4.07
N ALA A 44 0.04 8.58 3.50
CA ALA A 44 -1.26 7.96 3.23
C ALA A 44 -1.17 6.83 2.19
N SER A 45 -0.27 6.95 1.21
CA SER A 45 -0.01 5.88 0.23
C SER A 45 0.66 4.67 0.87
N LEU A 46 1.64 4.88 1.76
CA LEU A 46 2.29 3.81 2.53
C LEU A 46 1.28 3.05 3.40
N GLU A 47 0.41 3.77 4.12
CA GLU A 47 -0.66 3.16 4.93
C GLU A 47 -1.60 2.29 4.07
N ASN A 48 -1.95 2.75 2.87
CA ASN A 48 -2.78 1.98 1.94
C ASN A 48 -2.04 0.74 1.40
N ILE A 49 -0.74 0.84 1.10
CA ILE A 49 0.07 -0.30 0.66
C ILE A 49 0.17 -1.36 1.77
N GLU A 50 0.43 -0.95 3.01
CA GLU A 50 0.45 -1.86 4.17
C GLU A 50 -0.89 -2.58 4.37
N ARG A 51 -2.00 -1.87 4.22
CA ARG A 51 -3.35 -2.48 4.24
C ARG A 51 -3.55 -3.46 3.11
N ALA A 52 -3.16 -3.12 1.88
CA ALA A 52 -3.29 -3.99 0.72
C ALA A 52 -2.47 -5.29 0.89
N MET A 53 -1.24 -5.19 1.39
CA MET A 53 -0.41 -6.36 1.72
C MET A 53 -1.07 -7.23 2.79
N GLY A 54 -1.62 -6.62 3.84
CA GLY A 54 -2.35 -7.34 4.89
C GLY A 54 -3.61 -8.08 4.38
N CYS A 55 -4.33 -7.48 3.43
CA CYS A 55 -5.47 -8.12 2.77
C CYS A 55 -5.06 -9.35 1.95
N GLN A 56 -3.90 -9.31 1.27
CA GLN A 56 -3.39 -10.44 0.49
C GLN A 56 -2.81 -11.57 1.35
N ALA A 57 -2.18 -11.22 2.47
CA ALA A 57 -1.60 -12.19 3.39
C ALA A 57 -2.66 -13.04 4.12
N ARG A 58 -3.91 -12.58 4.17
CA ARG A 58 -5.01 -13.34 4.75
C ARG A 58 -5.46 -14.40 3.74
N PRO A 59 -5.18 -15.70 3.95
CA PRO A 59 -5.72 -16.72 3.07
C PRO A 59 -7.23 -16.58 3.08
N ALA A 60 -7.83 -16.51 1.89
CA ALA A 60 -9.28 -16.53 1.73
C ALA A 60 -9.79 -17.69 2.61
N ALA A 61 -10.60 -17.37 3.62
CA ALA A 61 -11.16 -18.37 4.51
C ALA A 61 -11.82 -19.42 3.60
N ARG A 62 -11.27 -20.64 3.57
CA ARG A 62 -11.82 -21.73 2.77
C ARG A 62 -13.31 -21.81 3.11
N PRO A 63 -14.23 -21.76 2.13
CA PRO A 63 -15.63 -21.98 2.44
C PRO A 63 -15.74 -23.33 3.15
N ALA A 64 -16.38 -23.33 4.31
CA ALA A 64 -16.54 -24.53 5.12
C ALA A 64 -17.17 -25.63 4.24
N PRO A 65 -16.66 -26.88 4.29
CA PRO A 65 -17.26 -27.95 3.53
C PRO A 65 -18.70 -28.12 4.03
N ILE A 66 -19.65 -27.94 3.12
CA ILE A 66 -21.07 -28.21 3.35
C ILE A 66 -21.14 -29.72 3.63
N ARG A 67 -21.58 -30.07 4.84
CA ARG A 67 -21.71 -31.45 5.29
C ARG A 67 -23.11 -31.97 5.02
#